data_AF-A0A9X4D5I4-F1
#
_entry.id   AF-A0A9X4D5I4-F1
#
_cell.length_a   1.000
_cell.length_b   1.000
_cell.length_c   1.000
_cell.angle_alpha   90.00
_cell.angle_beta   90.00
_cell.angle_gamma   90.00
#
_symmetry.space_group_name_H-M   'P 1'
#
loop_
_entity.id
_entity.type
_entity.pdbx_description
1 polymer ?
#
loop_
_entity_poly.entity_id
_entity_poly.type
_entity_poly.pdbx_seq_one_letter_code
_entity_poly.pdbx_strand_id
1 'polypeptide(L)' 'MSKPEWKDAPEWAEWLAADGSDGYWVWYESEPSWMSGGWWYSYTGEWLMDKRFSAAGYDSEYSLERRP' A
#
# COMPACT_ATOMS: atom_id res chain seq x y z
N MET A 1 -1.78 -11.12 -6.58
CA MET A 1 -2.83 -10.80 -7.56
C MET A 1 -2.26 -9.86 -8.63
N SER A 2 -2.95 -9.67 -9.77
CA SER A 2 -2.52 -8.65 -10.74
C SER A 2 -2.68 -7.25 -10.16
N LYS A 3 -1.77 -6.33 -10.53
CA LYS A 3 -1.87 -4.91 -10.17
C LYS A 3 -3.16 -4.31 -10.72
N PRO A 4 -3.93 -3.56 -9.93
CA PRO A 4 -5.13 -2.89 -10.41
C PRO A 4 -4.75 -1.68 -11.29
N GLU A 5 -5.62 -1.37 -12.25
CA GLU A 5 -5.44 -0.25 -13.18
C GLU A 5 -5.96 1.06 -12.57
N TRP A 6 -5.29 2.18 -12.84
CA TRP A 6 -5.72 3.50 -12.34
C TRP A 6 -7.08 3.96 -12.86
N LYS A 7 -7.53 3.44 -13.99
CA LYS A 7 -8.88 3.72 -14.53
C LYS A 7 -10.00 3.21 -13.62
N ASP A 8 -9.70 2.19 -12.81
CA ASP A 8 -10.63 1.55 -11.89
C ASP A 8 -10.38 2.03 -10.44
N ALA A 9 -9.47 3.00 -10.25
CA ALA A 9 -9.14 3.55 -8.95
C ALA A 9 -10.27 4.47 -8.44
N PRO A 10 -10.55 4.45 -7.12
CA PRO A 10 -11.45 5.42 -6.50
C PRO A 10 -10.99 6.86 -6.74
N GLU A 11 -11.92 7.82 -6.77
CA GLU A 11 -11.59 9.22 -7.04
C GLU A 11 -10.62 9.82 -6.01
N TRP A 12 -10.71 9.37 -4.75
CA TRP A 12 -9.82 9.78 -3.66
C TRP A 12 -8.43 9.15 -3.74
N ALA A 13 -8.19 8.15 -4.58
CA ALA A 13 -6.92 7.47 -4.64
C ALA A 13 -5.87 8.31 -5.38
N GLU A 14 -4.77 8.60 -4.70
CA GLU A 14 -3.61 9.32 -5.22
C GLU A 14 -2.36 8.44 -5.24
N TRP A 15 -2.33 7.38 -4.43
CA TRP A 15 -1.23 6.43 -4.32
C TRP A 15 -1.73 5.00 -4.32
N LEU A 16 -0.90 4.10 -4.82
CA LEU A 16 -1.13 2.67 -4.89
C LEU A 16 0.11 1.96 -4.37
N ALA A 17 -0.03 1.09 -3.38
CA ALA A 17 1.08 0.33 -2.86
C ALA A 17 0.76 -1.16 -2.78
N ALA A 18 1.74 -2.01 -3.12
CA ALA A 18 1.63 -3.43 -2.86
C ALA A 18 1.94 -3.72 -1.40
N ASP A 19 1.09 -4.53 -0.77
CA ASP A 19 1.37 -5.12 0.53
C ASP A 19 2.21 -6.39 0.34
N GLY A 20 3.37 -6.41 1.01
CA GLY A 20 4.52 -7.24 0.66
C GLY A 20 4.38 -8.72 0.93
N SER A 21 3.32 -9.22 1.56
CA SER A 21 3.23 -10.66 1.90
C SER A 21 2.29 -11.46 1.00
N ASP A 22 1.26 -10.82 0.45
CA ASP A 22 0.18 -11.51 -0.28
C ASP A 22 -0.04 -10.99 -1.71
N GLY A 23 0.70 -9.93 -2.09
CA GLY A 23 0.53 -9.27 -3.39
C GLY A 23 -0.85 -8.66 -3.56
N TYR A 24 -1.43 -8.17 -2.45
CA TYR A 24 -2.58 -7.27 -2.46
C TYR A 24 -2.11 -5.85 -2.78
N TRP A 25 -3.00 -5.09 -3.40
CA TRP A 25 -2.77 -3.71 -3.75
C TRP A 25 -3.76 -2.83 -2.99
N VAL A 26 -3.24 -1.78 -2.37
CA VAL A 26 -4.01 -0.87 -1.53
C VAL A 26 -3.92 0.54 -2.11
N TRP A 27 -5.06 1.20 -2.22
CA TRP A 27 -5.16 2.60 -2.62
C TRP A 27 -5.05 3.50 -1.39
N TYR A 28 -4.35 4.62 -1.54
CA TYR A 28 -4.22 5.64 -0.51
C TYR A 28 -4.52 7.02 -1.10
N GLU A 29 -5.16 7.88 -0.31
CA GLU A 29 -5.43 9.28 -0.67
C GLU A 29 -4.20 10.18 -0.48
N SER A 30 -3.23 9.77 0.34
CA SER A 30 -1.98 10.50 0.56
C SER A 30 -0.78 9.55 0.60
N GLU A 31 0.43 10.08 0.44
CA GLU A 31 1.66 9.29 0.37
C GLU A 31 1.81 8.44 1.65
N PRO A 32 1.73 7.10 1.58
CA PRO A 32 1.98 6.26 2.73
C PRO A 32 3.48 6.20 3.02
N SER A 33 3.84 6.10 4.30
CA SER A 33 5.24 5.98 4.72
C SER A 33 5.57 4.52 5.03
N TRP A 34 6.67 3.98 4.51
CA TRP A 34 7.10 2.64 4.89
C TRP A 34 7.66 2.65 6.32
N MET A 35 7.07 1.89 7.24
CA MET A 35 7.51 1.78 8.64
C MET A 35 7.45 0.33 9.11
N SER A 36 8.52 -0.14 9.78
CA SER A 36 8.59 -1.44 10.47
C SER A 36 8.05 -2.64 9.67
N GLY A 37 8.24 -2.64 8.35
CA GLY A 37 7.82 -3.73 7.48
C GLY A 37 6.42 -3.59 6.86
N GLY A 38 5.78 -2.42 6.92
CA GLY A 38 4.50 -2.15 6.26
C GLY A 38 4.28 -0.68 5.88
N TRP A 39 3.22 -0.42 5.11
CA TRP A 39 2.77 0.92 4.77
C TRP A 39 1.96 1.54 5.92
N TRP A 40 2.43 2.67 6.44
CA TRP A 40 1.76 3.50 7.44
C TRP A 40 0.98 4.63 6.76
N TYR A 41 -0.29 4.76 7.11
CA TYR A 41 -1.16 5.82 6.59
C TYR A 41 -1.45 6.85 7.70
N SER A 42 -0.79 8.00 7.59
CA SER A 42 -0.80 9.03 8.64
C SER A 42 -2.16 9.73 8.81
N TYR A 43 -3.02 9.73 7.78
CA TYR A 43 -4.28 10.45 7.79
C TYR A 43 -5.35 9.81 8.69
N THR A 44 -5.38 8.47 8.79
CA THR A 44 -6.30 7.76 9.69
C THR A 44 -5.67 7.40 11.03
N GLY A 45 -4.34 7.45 11.16
CA GLY A 45 -3.63 7.00 12.35
C GLY A 45 -3.70 5.48 12.57
N GLU A 46 -4.05 4.72 11.53
CA GLU A 46 -4.23 3.28 11.59
C GLU A 46 -3.08 2.55 10.88
N TRP A 47 -2.61 1.46 11.50
CA TRP A 47 -1.81 0.45 10.80
C TRP A 47 -2.74 -0.29 9.85
N LEU A 48 -2.61 -0.08 8.55
CA LEU A 48 -3.42 -0.78 7.54
C LEU A 48 -2.90 -2.19 7.23
N MET A 49 -1.87 -2.67 7.93
CA MET A 49 -1.56 -4.09 7.95
C MET A 49 -2.63 -4.85 8.73
N ASP A 50 -3.24 -5.85 8.09
CA ASP A 50 -3.82 -6.96 8.83
C ASP A 50 -2.69 -7.57 9.69
N LYS A 51 -2.83 -7.53 11.03
CA LYS A 51 -1.84 -8.02 12.01
C LYS A 51 -1.48 -9.52 11.85
N ARG A 52 -2.01 -10.18 10.83
CA ARG A 52 -1.78 -11.59 10.50
C ARG A 52 -0.48 -11.85 9.73
N PHE A 53 0.23 -10.85 9.22
CA PHE A 53 1.33 -11.10 8.30
C PHE A 53 2.66 -10.54 8.80
N SER A 54 3.59 -11.45 9.11
CA SER A 54 4.94 -11.08 9.52
C SER A 54 5.77 -10.71 8.29
N ALA A 55 6.17 -9.44 8.22
CA ALA A 55 7.08 -8.87 7.23
C ALA A 55 8.50 -9.43 7.36
N ALA A 56 8.71 -10.69 6.99
CA ALA A 56 10.03 -11.28 6.85
C ALA A 56 10.35 -11.46 5.36
N GLY A 57 10.95 -10.42 4.75
CA GLY A 57 11.76 -10.59 3.54
C GLY A 57 11.28 -9.98 2.22
N TYR A 58 10.28 -9.09 2.21
CA TYR A 58 9.86 -8.41 0.97
C TYR A 58 10.31 -6.94 0.94
N ASP A 59 11.16 -6.61 -0.04
CA ASP A 59 11.50 -5.24 -0.44
C ASP A 59 10.29 -4.60 -1.15
N SER A 60 9.40 -4.05 -0.34
CA SER A 60 8.16 -3.39 -0.74
C SER A 60 8.34 -1.94 -1.20
N GLU A 61 9.49 -1.31 -0.93
CA GLU A 61 9.78 0.08 -1.34
C GLU A 61 9.66 0.27 -2.86
N TYR A 62 9.78 -0.81 -3.64
CA TYR A 62 9.61 -0.81 -5.09
C TYR A 62 8.16 -0.82 -5.60
N SER A 63 7.17 -0.94 -4.71
CA SER A 63 5.77 -1.16 -5.11
C SER A 63 4.86 0.04 -4.86
N LEU A 64 5.40 1.20 -4.49
CA LEU A 64 4.63 2.44 -4.34
C LEU A 64 4.55 3.19 -5.67
N GLU A 65 3.34 3.50 -6.10
CA GLU A 65 3.07 4.26 -7.31
C GLU A 65 2.13 5.42 -7.03
N ARG A 66 2.44 6.60 -7.56
CA ARG A 66 1.53 7.74 -7.56
C ARG A 66 0.66 7.71 -8.81
N ARG A 67 -0.58 8.20 -8.69
CA ARG A 67 -1.50 8.37 -9.81
C ARG A 67 -0.80 9.12 -10.96
N PRO A 68 -0.90 8.61 -12.22
CA PRO A 68 -0.32 9.26 -13.39
C PRO A 68 -0.99 10.59 -13.73
#